data_AF-A0A1V4KXC2-F1
#
_entry.id   AF-A0A1V4KXC2-F1
#
_cell.length_a   1.000
_cell.length_b   1.000
_cell.length_c   1.000
_cell.angle_alpha   90.00
_cell.angle_beta   90.00
_cell.angle_gamma   90.00
#
_symmetry.space_group_name_H-M   'P 1'
#
loop_
_entity.id
_entity.type
_entity.pdbx_description
1 polymer ?
#
loop_
_entity_poly.entity_id
_entity_poly.type
_entity_poly.pdbx_seq_one_letter_code
_entity_poly.pdbx_strand_id
1 'polypeptide(L)'
;MRPGAGLGWHSVGNTLPSAPQPRGVPRPPPTPARGPWSSCRDCAPPAAESACRITLGQANQVRPKLPLLKVLQAAGAQGETFTLKEVMHYLGQYIMVRQLYDKNQQHMVYCGGDQLGELLGLESFSVKDPSPVYDMLKRNLTSAAMAV
;
A
#
# COMPACT_ATOMS: atom_id res chain seq x y z
N MET A 1 6.11 -36.10 70.94
CA MET A 1 7.46 -36.21 70.35
C MET A 1 7.64 -35.11 69.30
N ARG A 2 8.87 -34.56 69.19
CA ARG A 2 9.35 -33.51 68.26
C ARG A 2 9.25 -33.94 66.76
N PRO A 3 9.76 -33.16 65.78
CA PRO A 3 9.44 -31.79 65.34
C PRO A 3 9.32 -31.72 63.79
N GLY A 4 9.07 -30.54 63.22
CA GLY A 4 9.20 -30.34 61.76
C GLY A 4 9.12 -28.87 61.37
N ALA A 5 10.28 -28.20 61.38
CA ALA A 5 10.45 -26.83 60.93
C ALA A 5 10.67 -26.75 59.42
N GLY A 6 10.35 -25.60 58.84
CA GLY A 6 10.65 -25.22 57.46
C GLY A 6 9.37 -24.94 56.68
N LEU A 7 9.23 -23.85 55.94
CA LEU A 7 10.19 -22.90 55.40
C LEU A 7 9.47 -21.56 55.31
N GLY A 8 10.21 -20.47 55.47
CA GLY A 8 9.69 -19.13 55.20
C GLY A 8 9.19 -19.03 53.77
N TRP A 9 8.38 -18.02 53.45
CA TRP A 9 8.24 -17.44 52.12
C TRP A 9 7.57 -16.06 52.23
N HIS A 10 8.38 -15.08 51.88
CA HIS A 10 8.10 -13.77 51.29
C HIS A 10 7.10 -12.81 51.96
N SER A 11 7.69 -11.70 52.41
CA SER A 11 7.16 -10.34 52.41
C SER A 11 6.04 -10.15 51.39
N VAL A 12 4.81 -9.93 51.86
CA VAL A 12 3.71 -9.48 51.01
C VAL A 12 4.01 -8.05 50.63
N GLY A 13 4.75 -7.89 49.53
CA GLY A 13 4.93 -6.61 48.87
C GLY A 13 3.56 -6.09 48.44
N ASN A 14 3.14 -4.99 49.07
CA ASN A 14 2.07 -4.13 48.59
C ASN A 14 2.39 -3.71 47.14
N THR A 15 1.91 -4.48 46.17
CA THR A 15 1.90 -4.07 44.77
C THR A 15 0.50 -3.55 44.49
N LEU A 16 0.38 -2.24 44.62
CA LEU A 16 -0.79 -1.48 44.19
C LEU A 16 -0.99 -1.74 42.69
N PRO A 17 -2.17 -2.18 42.21
CA PRO A 17 -2.42 -2.27 40.78
C PRO A 17 -2.47 -0.85 40.20
N SER A 18 -1.49 -0.51 39.37
CA SER A 18 -1.46 0.72 38.58
C SER A 18 -2.75 0.86 37.77
N ALA A 19 -3.47 1.95 38.04
CA ALA A 19 -4.63 2.34 37.25
C ALA A 19 -4.25 2.56 35.78
N PRO A 20 -5.12 2.18 34.82
CA PRO A 20 -4.90 2.51 33.41
C PRO A 20 -5.06 4.02 33.19
N GLN A 21 -3.97 4.66 32.76
CA GLN A 21 -3.95 6.06 32.34
C GLN A 21 -4.92 6.31 31.17
N PRO A 22 -5.79 7.34 31.22
CA PRO A 22 -6.59 7.72 30.07
C PRO A 22 -5.67 8.27 28.97
N ARG A 23 -5.60 7.55 27.84
CA ARG A 23 -4.90 7.99 26.63
C ARG A 23 -5.43 9.34 26.20
N GLY A 24 -4.53 10.33 26.22
CA GLY A 24 -4.76 11.69 25.76
C GLY A 24 -5.38 11.73 24.36
N VAL A 25 -6.36 12.61 24.24
CA VAL A 25 -7.04 12.97 23.00
C VAL A 25 -6.00 13.51 22.00
N PRO A 26 -5.95 13.03 20.75
CA PRO A 26 -5.04 13.59 19.75
C PRO A 26 -5.47 15.03 19.39
N ARG A 27 -4.53 15.96 19.49
CA ARG A 27 -4.70 17.36 19.05
C ARG A 27 -4.93 17.40 17.53
N PRO A 28 -5.87 18.22 17.01
CA PRO A 28 -6.04 18.41 15.57
C PRO A 28 -4.84 19.15 14.95
N PRO A 29 -4.54 18.90 13.66
CA PRO A 29 -3.46 19.58 12.94
C PRO A 29 -3.74 21.08 12.74
N PRO A 30 -2.70 21.93 12.67
CA PRO A 30 -2.87 23.35 12.36
C PRO A 30 -3.34 23.54 10.91
N THR A 31 -4.41 24.32 10.74
CA THR A 31 -4.91 24.77 9.43
C THR A 31 -3.88 25.66 8.74
N PRO A 32 -3.54 25.45 7.45
CA PRO A 32 -2.69 26.36 6.71
C PRO A 32 -3.41 27.70 6.47
N ALA A 33 -2.75 28.78 6.87
CA ALA A 33 -3.21 30.14 6.72
C ALA A 33 -3.46 30.50 5.24
N ARG A 34 -4.60 31.14 5.01
CA ARG A 34 -5.06 31.65 3.73
C ARG A 34 -4.25 32.90 3.38
N GLY A 35 -3.21 32.75 2.56
CA GLY A 35 -2.49 33.88 1.97
C GLY A 35 -3.26 34.48 0.78
N PRO A 36 -3.34 35.82 0.65
CA PRO A 36 -3.93 36.47 -0.51
C PRO A 36 -2.89 36.55 -1.64
N TRP A 37 -2.98 35.66 -2.62
CA TRP A 37 -2.24 35.85 -3.87
C TRP A 37 -3.08 36.72 -4.80
N SER A 38 -2.47 37.85 -5.11
CA SER A 38 -2.95 38.93 -5.94
C SER A 38 -3.23 38.51 -7.38
N SER A 39 -4.34 39.06 -7.90
CA SER A 39 -4.58 39.58 -9.24
C SER A 39 -3.55 39.27 -10.35
N CYS A 40 -4.02 38.55 -11.38
CA CYS A 40 -3.90 38.96 -12.79
C CYS A 40 -4.92 38.13 -13.60
N ARG A 41 -6.09 38.71 -13.84
CA ARG A 41 -7.13 38.11 -14.70
C ARG A 41 -7.47 39.10 -15.82
N ASP A 42 -6.47 39.38 -16.63
CA ASP A 42 -6.67 39.88 -17.99
C ASP A 42 -5.83 39.02 -18.94
N CYS A 43 -6.48 38.00 -19.47
CA CYS A 43 -6.23 37.38 -20.77
C CYS A 43 -7.23 36.23 -20.94
N ALA A 44 -8.38 36.54 -21.53
CA ALA A 44 -9.04 35.63 -22.45
C ALA A 44 -8.91 36.31 -23.84
N PRO A 45 -8.74 35.61 -24.98
CA PRO A 45 -9.57 34.46 -25.40
C PRO A 45 -8.77 33.46 -26.31
N PRO A 46 -9.33 32.65 -27.23
CA PRO A 46 -10.69 32.12 -27.42
C PRO A 46 -10.70 30.57 -27.45
N ALA A 47 -11.87 29.99 -27.72
CA ALA A 47 -12.05 28.58 -28.06
C ALA A 47 -10.99 28.10 -29.08
N ALA A 48 -10.11 27.20 -28.64
CA ALA A 48 -9.29 26.36 -29.49
C ALA A 48 -9.40 24.94 -28.96
N GLU A 49 -10.09 24.13 -29.75
CA GLU A 49 -10.17 22.69 -29.71
C GLU A 49 -8.93 22.01 -29.15
N SER A 50 -9.15 21.04 -28.26
CA SER A 50 -8.49 19.73 -28.30
C SER A 50 -6.97 19.72 -28.56
N ALA A 51 -6.18 20.57 -27.90
CA ALA A 51 -4.74 20.61 -28.14
C ALA A 51 -3.90 20.89 -26.89
N CYS A 52 -4.24 20.25 -25.76
CA CYS A 52 -3.28 20.02 -24.66
C CYS A 52 -3.36 18.58 -24.14
N ARG A 53 -3.61 17.59 -25.02
CA ARG A 53 -3.25 16.18 -24.77
C ARG A 53 -1.75 16.01 -24.92
N ILE A 54 -0.95 16.78 -24.18
CA ILE A 54 0.49 16.61 -24.09
C ILE A 54 0.75 15.28 -23.36
N THR A 55 0.67 14.20 -24.12
CA THR A 55 1.65 13.12 -24.22
C THR A 55 2.31 12.58 -22.94
N LEU A 56 1.58 12.48 -21.82
CA LEU A 56 1.90 11.47 -20.79
C LEU A 56 1.36 10.07 -21.15
N GLY A 57 0.74 9.98 -22.33
CA GLY A 57 -0.06 8.86 -22.82
C GLY A 57 0.46 8.22 -24.10
N GLN A 58 1.78 8.26 -24.38
CA GLN A 58 2.38 7.07 -24.99
C GLN A 58 2.43 6.00 -23.89
N ALA A 59 1.23 5.55 -23.52
CA ALA A 59 1.04 4.43 -22.64
C ALA A 59 1.69 3.27 -23.36
N ASN A 60 2.91 2.90 -22.95
CA ASN A 60 3.49 1.62 -23.30
C ASN A 60 2.55 0.59 -22.67
N GLN A 61 1.52 0.26 -23.42
CA GLN A 61 0.54 -0.73 -23.06
C GLN A 61 1.33 -2.02 -22.84
N VAL A 62 1.16 -2.58 -21.66
CA VAL A 62 1.80 -3.81 -21.26
C VAL A 62 0.75 -4.90 -21.22
N ARG A 63 1.11 -6.05 -21.77
CA ARG A 63 0.33 -7.26 -21.66
C ARG A 63 0.92 -8.09 -20.52
N PRO A 64 0.28 -8.16 -19.35
CA PRO A 64 0.72 -9.03 -18.27
C PRO A 64 0.59 -10.50 -18.67
N LYS A 65 1.55 -11.31 -18.24
CA LYS A 65 1.49 -12.78 -18.36
C LYS A 65 0.31 -13.32 -17.55
N LEU A 66 -0.15 -14.50 -17.94
CA LEU A 66 -1.31 -15.15 -17.34
C LEU A 66 -1.31 -15.18 -15.79
N PRO A 67 -0.19 -15.48 -15.09
CA PRO A 67 -0.17 -15.49 -13.63
C PRO A 67 -0.43 -14.10 -13.01
N LEU A 68 0.20 -13.06 -13.55
CA LEU A 68 -0.03 -11.68 -13.11
C LEU A 68 -1.45 -11.20 -13.46
N LEU A 69 -1.93 -11.56 -14.66
CA LEU A 69 -3.28 -11.22 -15.10
C LEU A 69 -4.36 -11.76 -14.14
N LYS A 70 -4.21 -13.00 -13.65
CA LYS A 70 -5.15 -13.60 -12.68
C LYS A 70 -5.23 -12.80 -11.38
N VAL A 71 -4.10 -12.31 -10.89
CA VAL A 71 -4.05 -11.46 -9.68
C VAL A 71 -4.77 -10.13 -9.94
N LEU A 72 -4.51 -9.49 -11.09
CA LEU A 72 -5.20 -8.25 -11.45
C LEU A 72 -6.72 -8.46 -11.59
N GLN A 73 -7.15 -9.54 -12.22
CA GLN A 73 -8.57 -9.89 -12.37
C GLN A 73 -9.24 -10.18 -11.02
N ALA A 74 -8.55 -10.87 -10.11
CA ALA A 74 -9.03 -11.08 -8.75
C ALA A 74 -9.14 -9.77 -7.95
N ALA A 75 -8.46 -8.71 -8.38
CA ALA A 75 -8.61 -7.34 -7.86
C ALA A 75 -9.76 -6.55 -8.53
N GLY A 76 -10.41 -7.12 -9.55
CA GLY A 76 -11.46 -6.47 -10.34
C GLY A 76 -10.99 -5.86 -11.66
N ALA A 77 -9.75 -6.12 -12.10
CA ALA A 77 -9.27 -5.67 -13.41
C ALA A 77 -9.98 -6.41 -14.54
N GLN A 78 -10.29 -5.71 -15.62
CA GLN A 78 -10.92 -6.26 -16.83
C GLN A 78 -10.06 -5.95 -18.05
N GLY A 79 -10.04 -6.89 -19.01
CA GLY A 79 -9.21 -6.78 -20.21
C GLY A 79 -7.90 -7.56 -20.11
N GLU A 80 -7.11 -7.50 -21.18
CA GLU A 80 -5.84 -8.23 -21.33
C GLU A 80 -4.62 -7.30 -21.38
N THR A 81 -4.85 -6.01 -21.59
CA THR A 81 -3.82 -5.00 -21.79
C THR A 81 -4.01 -3.88 -20.78
N PHE A 82 -2.93 -3.48 -20.12
CA PHE A 82 -2.95 -2.48 -19.06
C PHE A 82 -1.79 -1.52 -19.25
N THR A 83 -1.81 -0.39 -18.56
CA THR A 83 -0.64 0.47 -18.38
C THR A 83 0.09 0.10 -17.10
N LEU A 84 1.38 0.43 -17.00
CA LEU A 84 2.13 0.20 -15.76
C LEU A 84 1.45 0.84 -14.54
N LYS A 85 0.86 2.02 -14.73
CA LYS A 85 0.10 2.73 -13.69
C LYS A 85 -1.13 1.94 -13.23
N GLU A 86 -1.89 1.37 -14.17
CA GLU A 86 -3.06 0.53 -13.85
C GLU A 86 -2.63 -0.75 -13.15
N VAL A 87 -1.58 -1.42 -13.62
CA VAL A 87 -1.06 -2.62 -12.97
C VAL A 87 -0.69 -2.34 -11.51
N MET A 88 0.02 -1.24 -11.26
CA MET A 88 0.36 -0.80 -9.89
C MET A 88 -0.89 -0.52 -9.06
N HIS A 89 -1.90 0.14 -9.65
CA HIS A 89 -3.15 0.43 -8.97
C HIS A 89 -3.88 -0.87 -8.56
N TYR A 90 -4.08 -1.79 -9.50
CA TYR A 90 -4.79 -3.05 -9.25
C TYR A 90 -4.03 -3.97 -8.29
N LEU A 91 -2.69 -3.97 -8.31
CA LEU A 91 -1.90 -4.68 -7.29
C LEU A 91 -2.18 -4.13 -5.88
N GLY A 92 -2.25 -2.81 -5.73
CA GLY A 92 -2.63 -2.19 -4.45
C GLY A 92 -4.03 -2.60 -4.01
N GLN A 93 -5.00 -2.62 -4.94
CA GLN A 93 -6.37 -3.06 -4.65
C GLN A 93 -6.42 -4.53 -4.25
N TYR A 94 -5.67 -5.40 -4.93
CA TYR A 94 -5.60 -6.83 -4.61
C TYR A 94 -5.14 -7.05 -3.16
N ILE A 95 -4.07 -6.38 -2.75
CA ILE A 95 -3.52 -6.44 -1.39
C ILE A 95 -4.56 -5.96 -0.37
N MET A 96 -5.31 -4.90 -0.71
CA MET A 96 -6.34 -4.33 0.16
C MET A 96 -7.54 -5.27 0.33
N VAL A 97 -8.08 -5.80 -0.78
CA VAL A 97 -9.24 -6.71 -0.76
C VAL A 97 -8.91 -8.01 -0.05
N ARG A 98 -7.69 -8.53 -0.23
CA ARG A 98 -7.22 -9.75 0.46
C ARG A 98 -6.68 -9.51 1.85
N GLN A 99 -6.59 -8.25 2.29
CA GLN A 99 -6.02 -7.87 3.58
C GLN A 99 -4.64 -8.49 3.83
N LEU A 100 -3.79 -8.53 2.80
CA LEU A 100 -2.43 -9.08 2.90
C LEU A 100 -1.47 -8.16 3.67
N TYR A 101 -1.90 -6.95 4.03
CA TYR A 101 -1.11 -6.01 4.80
C TYR A 101 -1.21 -6.28 6.32
N ASP A 102 -0.16 -5.98 7.06
CA ASP A 102 -0.18 -6.08 8.51
C ASP A 102 -1.00 -4.94 9.15
N LYS A 103 -1.83 -5.25 10.15
CA LYS A 103 -2.67 -4.24 10.81
C LYS A 103 -1.88 -3.26 11.68
N ASN A 104 -0.75 -3.70 12.24
CA ASN A 104 0.14 -2.88 13.05
C ASN A 104 1.18 -2.18 12.17
N GLN A 105 1.63 -2.85 11.11
CA GLN A 105 2.61 -2.35 10.16
C GLN A 105 2.05 -2.40 8.73
N GLN A 106 1.11 -1.50 8.38
CA GLN A 106 0.43 -1.51 7.07
C GLN A 106 1.36 -1.37 5.85
N HIS A 107 2.61 -0.98 6.07
CA HIS A 107 3.64 -0.97 5.03
C HIS A 107 4.23 -2.36 4.77
N MET A 108 4.01 -3.34 5.64
CA MET A 108 4.44 -4.72 5.47
C MET A 108 3.29 -5.52 4.88
N VAL A 109 3.56 -6.21 3.78
CA VAL A 109 2.61 -7.08 3.08
C VAL A 109 3.10 -8.51 3.19
N TYR A 110 2.28 -9.41 3.73
CA TYR A 110 2.51 -10.84 3.84
C TYR A 110 1.72 -11.56 2.75
N CYS A 111 2.42 -12.08 1.76
CA CYS A 111 1.85 -12.76 0.60
C CYS A 111 2.26 -14.24 0.51
N GLY A 112 2.84 -14.80 1.56
CA GLY A 112 3.15 -16.23 1.66
C GLY A 112 1.91 -17.10 1.47
N GLY A 113 1.95 -18.01 0.49
CA GLY A 113 0.81 -18.86 0.12
C GLY A 113 -0.27 -18.16 -0.72
N ASP A 114 -0.06 -16.91 -1.15
CA ASP A 114 -0.92 -16.23 -2.12
C ASP A 114 -0.27 -16.18 -3.51
N GLN A 115 -1.09 -16.12 -4.56
CA GLN A 115 -0.64 -15.97 -5.95
C GLN A 115 0.29 -14.78 -6.15
N LEU A 116 0.11 -13.69 -5.39
CA LEU A 116 0.99 -12.54 -5.40
C LEU A 116 2.40 -12.89 -4.86
N GLY A 117 2.49 -13.70 -3.81
CA GLY A 117 3.76 -14.14 -3.24
C GLY A 117 4.51 -15.09 -4.16
N GLU A 118 3.80 -16.00 -4.83
CA GLU A 118 4.37 -16.89 -5.85
C GLU A 118 4.95 -16.10 -7.04
N LEU A 119 4.26 -15.04 -7.48
CA LEU A 119 4.73 -14.14 -8.54
C LEU A 119 5.98 -13.35 -8.14
N LEU A 120 5.99 -12.83 -6.92
CA LEU A 120 7.13 -12.08 -6.38
C LEU A 120 8.31 -13.02 -6.11
N GLY A 121 8.04 -14.25 -5.70
CA GLY A 121 9.01 -15.19 -5.15
C GLY A 121 9.40 -14.84 -3.71
N LEU A 122 8.52 -14.16 -2.98
CA LEU A 122 8.76 -13.66 -1.63
C LEU A 122 7.55 -13.94 -0.73
N GLU A 123 7.81 -14.24 0.54
CA GLU A 123 6.76 -14.43 1.54
C GLU A 123 6.20 -13.09 2.06
N SER A 124 7.01 -12.03 2.03
CA SER A 124 6.61 -10.69 2.43
C SER A 124 7.46 -9.62 1.78
N PHE A 125 6.93 -8.40 1.66
CA PHE A 125 7.67 -7.24 1.19
C PHE A 125 7.14 -5.96 1.84
N SER A 126 7.96 -4.91 1.79
CA SER A 126 7.60 -3.59 2.30
C SER A 126 7.13 -2.68 1.17
N VAL A 127 5.99 -2.04 1.31
CA VAL A 127 5.48 -0.99 0.40
C VAL A 127 6.42 0.23 0.36
N LYS A 128 7.28 0.40 1.37
CA LYS A 128 8.33 1.44 1.35
C LYS A 128 9.43 1.12 0.34
N ASP A 129 9.63 -0.15 0.02
CA ASP A 129 10.59 -0.61 -0.98
C ASP A 129 9.83 -1.25 -2.15
N PRO A 130 9.49 -0.47 -3.20
CA PRO A 130 8.73 -1.00 -4.32
C PRO A 130 9.58 -1.85 -5.29
N SER A 131 10.89 -1.96 -5.05
CA SER A 131 11.85 -2.69 -5.89
C SER A 131 11.40 -4.12 -6.21
N PRO A 132 10.95 -4.95 -5.25
CA PRO A 132 10.51 -6.32 -5.53
C PRO A 132 9.29 -6.38 -6.46
N VAL A 133 8.39 -5.41 -6.32
CA VAL A 133 7.21 -5.28 -7.19
C VAL A 133 7.65 -4.93 -8.60
N TYR A 134 8.52 -3.92 -8.77
CA TYR A 134 9.02 -3.54 -10.09
C TYR A 134 9.78 -4.67 -10.78
N ASP A 135 10.58 -5.45 -10.05
CA ASP A 135 11.31 -6.57 -10.63
C ASP A 135 10.40 -7.75 -11.01
N MET A 136 9.33 -7.98 -10.25
CA MET A 136 8.26 -8.90 -10.67
C MET A 136 7.56 -8.40 -11.94
N LEU A 137 7.27 -7.11 -12.04
CA LEU A 137 6.63 -6.53 -13.21
C LEU A 137 7.50 -6.65 -14.46
N LYS A 138 8.80 -6.35 -14.39
CA LYS A 138 9.72 -6.53 -15.52
C LYS A 138 9.74 -7.97 -16.05
N ARG A 139 9.59 -8.97 -15.16
CA ARG A 139 9.57 -10.39 -15.53
C ARG A 139 8.20 -10.86 -16.06
N ASN A 140 7.13 -10.19 -15.66
CA ASN A 140 5.74 -10.61 -15.94
C ASN A 140 4.99 -9.73 -16.94
N LEU A 141 5.57 -8.62 -17.39
CA LEU A 141 5.00 -7.76 -18.41
C LEU A 141 5.70 -7.97 -19.75
N THR A 142 4.92 -7.98 -20.83
CA THR A 142 5.43 -7.90 -22.20
C THR A 142 4.93 -6.61 -22.81
N SER A 143 5.78 -5.84 -23.50
CA SER A 143 5.31 -4.67 -24.24
C SER A 143 4.29 -5.13 -25.28
N ALA A 144 3.08 -4.57 -25.25
CA ALA A 144 2.14 -4.75 -26.33
C ALA A 144 2.70 -3.96 -27.50
N ALA A 145 3.49 -4.63 -28.35
CA ALA A 145 3.86 -4.08 -29.63
C ALA A 145 2.56 -3.76 -30.34
N MET A 146 2.37 -2.48 -30.69
CA MET A 146 1.34 -2.10 -31.64
C MET A 146 1.68 -2.85 -32.91
N ALA A 147 0.94 -3.94 -33.19
CA ALA A 147 0.95 -4.53 -34.51
C ALA A 147 0.42 -3.44 -35.44
N VAL A 148 1.33 -2.82 -36.18
CA VAL A 148 1.02 -1.95 -37.32
C VAL A 148 0.73 -2.82 -38.53
#